data_AF-A0A4Q0ZGK3-F1
#
_entry.id   AF-A0A4Q0ZGK3-F1
#
_cell.length_a   1.000
_cell.length_b   1.000
_cell.length_c   1.000
_cell.angle_alpha   90.00
_cell.angle_beta   90.00
_cell.angle_gamma   90.00
#
_symmetry.space_group_name_H-M   'P 1'
#
loop_
_entity.id
_entity.type
_entity.pdbx_description
1 polymer ?
#
loop_
_entity_poly.entity_id
_entity_poly.type
_entity_poly.pdbx_seq_one_letter_code
_entity_poly.pdbx_strand_id
1 'polypeptide(L)' 'MTTEEISQFRQKISETIMPLAANMKDVDIKELIEHIEKENPELPEGFGNMLYEQVLILKYKK' A
#
# COMPACT_ATOMS: atom_id res chain seq x y z
N MET A 1 1.92 -8.09 13.60
CA MET A 1 0.51 -7.69 13.50
C MET A 1 -0.35 -8.91 13.78
N THR A 2 -1.46 -8.74 14.50
CA THR A 2 -2.50 -9.75 14.68
C THR A 2 -3.32 -9.91 13.39
N THR A 3 -4.09 -11.00 13.27
CA THR A 3 -4.98 -11.23 12.11
C THR A 3 -5.99 -10.09 11.94
N GLU A 4 -6.47 -9.53 13.04
CA GLU A 4 -7.45 -8.44 13.03
C GLU A 4 -6.83 -7.12 12.56
N GLU A 5 -5.63 -6.78 13.02
CA GLU A 5 -4.88 -5.61 12.55
C GLU A 5 -4.55 -5.69 11.06
N ILE A 6 -4.19 -6.88 10.55
CA ILE A 6 -3.95 -7.09 9.12
C ILE A 6 -5.23 -6.86 8.32
N SER A 7 -6.38 -7.33 8.82
CA SER A 7 -7.67 -7.12 8.17
C SER A 7 -8.04 -5.63 8.12
N GLN A 8 -7.92 -4.93 9.24
CA GLN A 8 -8.17 -3.49 9.32
C GLN A 8 -7.24 -2.70 8.39
N PHE A 9 -5.96 -3.07 8.33
CA PHE A 9 -5.00 -2.44 7.44
C PHE A 9 -5.39 -2.62 5.97
N ARG A 10 -5.74 -3.84 5.55
CA ARG A 10 -6.22 -4.11 4.18
C ARG A 10 -7.50 -3.35 3.85
N GLN A 11 -8.44 -3.31 4.79
CA GLN A 11 -9.67 -2.54 4.61
C GLN A 11 -9.35 -1.06 4.41
N LYS A 12 -8.43 -0.51 5.20
CA LYS A 12 -8.02 0.89 5.07
C LYS A 12 -7.41 1.18 3.70
N ILE A 13 -6.51 0.32 3.22
CA ILE A 13 -5.94 0.41 1.86
C ILE A 13 -7.06 0.39 0.82
N SER A 14 -8.03 -0.52 0.96
CA SER A 14 -9.17 -0.63 0.05
C SER A 14 -10.05 0.63 0.01
N GLU A 15 -10.21 1.31 1.14
CA GLU A 15 -11.05 2.50 1.24
C GLU A 15 -10.33 3.77 0.76
N THR A 16 -9.02 3.89 1.00
CA THR A 16 -8.29 5.15 0.78
C THR A 16 -7.38 5.14 -0.43
N ILE A 17 -6.70 4.03 -0.71
CA ILE A 17 -5.66 3.94 -1.75
C ILE A 17 -6.24 3.35 -3.04
N MET A 18 -7.01 2.25 -2.92
CA MET A 18 -7.53 1.52 -4.08
C MET A 18 -8.40 2.33 -5.05
N PRO A 19 -9.25 3.29 -4.62
CA PRO A 19 -10.03 4.10 -5.57
C PRO A 19 -9.17 4.85 -6.58
N LEU A 20 -7.91 5.16 -6.23
CA LEU A 20 -6.94 5.80 -7.11
C LEU A 20 -6.01 4.75 -7.74
N ALA A 21 -5.41 3.88 -6.92
CA ALA A 21 -4.39 2.92 -7.36
C ALA A 21 -4.92 1.86 -8.33
N ALA A 22 -6.22 1.56 -8.34
CA ALA A 22 -6.81 0.62 -9.29
C ALA A 22 -6.56 1.01 -10.76
N ASN A 23 -6.52 2.32 -11.05
CA ASN A 23 -6.33 2.85 -12.39
C ASN A 23 -4.89 3.32 -12.68
N MET A 24 -4.01 3.30 -11.69
CA MET A 24 -2.59 3.65 -11.85
C MET A 24 -1.79 2.50 -12.47
N LYS A 25 -0.62 2.76 -13.05
CA LYS A 25 0.32 1.69 -13.40
C LYS A 25 1.08 1.25 -12.15
N ASP A 26 1.53 0.01 -12.14
CA ASP A 26 2.23 -0.55 -10.98
C ASP A 26 3.53 0.20 -10.67
N VAL A 27 4.23 0.68 -11.70
CA VAL A 27 5.42 1.52 -11.56
C VAL A 27 5.10 2.85 -10.87
N ASP A 28 4.00 3.51 -11.24
CA ASP A 28 3.60 4.79 -10.66
C ASP A 28 3.22 4.62 -9.18
N ILE A 29 2.57 3.50 -8.83
CA ILE A 29 2.25 3.17 -7.44
C ILE A 29 3.53 2.96 -6.64
N LYS A 30 4.50 2.22 -7.20
CA LYS A 30 5.77 1.93 -6.55
C LYS A 30 6.57 3.22 -6.29
N GLU A 31 6.72 4.06 -7.32
CA GLU A 31 7.45 5.32 -7.21
C GLU A 31 6.82 6.27 -6.18
N LEU A 32 5.48 6.36 -6.16
CA LEU A 32 4.76 7.16 -5.18
C LEU A 32 5.00 6.67 -3.74
N ILE A 33 4.93 5.35 -3.51
CA ILE A 33 5.14 4.78 -2.18
C ILE A 33 6.59 4.97 -1.73
N GLU A 34 7.57 4.73 -2.61
CA GLU A 34 8.99 4.96 -2.30
C GLU A 34 9.27 6.45 -2.00
N HIS A 35 8.60 7.37 -2.69
CA HIS A 35 8.71 8.79 -2.43
C HIS A 35 8.17 9.14 -1.03
N ILE A 36 6.98 8.64 -0.69
CA ILE A 36 6.38 8.84 0.64
C ILE A 36 7.27 8.24 1.75
N GLU A 37 7.81 7.04 1.57
CA GLU A 37 8.71 6.42 2.56
C GLU A 37 9.98 7.25 2.79
N LYS A 38 10.54 7.87 1.74
CA LYS A 38 11.69 8.78 1.85
C LYS A 38 11.35 10.10 2.55
N GLU A 39 10.14 10.61 2.37
CA GLU A 39 9.69 11.86 2.98
C GLU A 39 9.26 11.70 4.45
N ASN A 40 8.99 10.48 4.89
CA ASN A 40 8.50 10.17 6.23
C ASN A 40 9.46 9.18 6.92
N PRO A 41 10.64 9.65 7.40
CA PRO A 41 11.66 8.80 8.01
C PRO A 41 11.24 8.14 9.33
N GLU A 42 10.11 8.56 9.91
CA GLU A 42 9.46 7.92 11.04
C GLU A 42 8.72 6.62 10.69
N LEU A 43 8.47 6.38 9.39
CA LEU A 43 7.88 5.12 8.96
C LEU A 43 8.87 3.97 9.18
N PRO A 44 8.38 2.80 9.64
CA PRO A 44 9.23 1.63 9.79
C PRO A 44 9.90 1.24 8.46
N GLU A 45 11.16 0.83 8.53
CA GLU A 45 11.88 0.34 7.37
C GLU A 45 11.13 -0.83 6.71
N GLY A 46 10.93 -0.74 5.39
CA GLY A 46 10.23 -1.75 4.61
C GLY A 46 8.70 -1.62 4.64
N PHE A 47 8.16 -0.58 5.28
CA PHE A 47 6.74 -0.26 5.22
C PHE A 47 6.29 -0.01 3.78
N GLY A 48 7.08 0.71 2.97
CA GLY A 48 6.74 0.99 1.57
C GLY A 48 6.60 -0.30 0.75
N ASN A 49 7.54 -1.22 0.90
CA ASN A 49 7.48 -2.54 0.24
C ASN A 49 6.23 -3.33 0.67
N MET A 50 5.93 -3.37 1.97
CA MET A 50 4.74 -4.05 2.48
C MET A 50 3.46 -3.44 1.90
N LEU A 51 3.35 -2.11 1.89
CA LEU A 51 2.19 -1.40 1.36
C LEU A 51 2.01 -1.68 -0.13
N TYR A 52 3.09 -1.61 -0.90
CA TYR A 52 3.10 -1.89 -2.33
C TYR A 52 2.58 -3.30 -2.63
N GLU A 53 3.09 -4.31 -1.91
CA GLU A 53 2.62 -5.69 -2.04
C GLU A 53 1.11 -5.83 -1.75
N GLN A 54 0.61 -5.20 -0.66
CA GLN A 54 -0.81 -5.26 -0.35
C GLN A 54 -1.68 -4.59 -1.41
N VAL A 55 -1.23 -3.45 -1.97
CA VAL A 55 -1.93 -2.75 -3.05
C VAL A 55 -2.00 -3.63 -4.30
N LEU A 56 -0.89 -4.27 -4.70
CA LEU A 56 -0.88 -5.18 -5.86
C LEU A 56 -1.80 -6.38 -5.64
N ILE A 57 -1.76 -6.99 -4.44
CA ILE A 57 -2.64 -8.10 -4.09
C ILE A 57 -4.10 -7.70 -4.24
N LEU A 58 -4.49 -6.52 -3.73
CA LEU A 58 -5.87 -6.03 -3.81
C LEU A 58 -6.27 -5.65 -5.25
N LYS A 59 -5.35 -5.11 -6.04
CA LYS A 59 -5.58 -4.74 -7.44
C LYS A 59 -5.80 -5.94 -8.35
N TYR A 60 -5.07 -7.03 -8.11
CA TYR A 60 -5.11 -8.22 -8.97
C TYR A 60 -5.93 -9.38 -8.41
N LYS A 61 -6.37 -9.30 -7.14
CA LYS A 61 -7.45 -10.16 -6.64
C LYS A 61 -8.77 -9.76 -7.33
N LYS A 62 -9.16 -10.56 -8.32
CA LYS A 62 -10.55 -10.64 -8.78
C LYS A 62 -11.42 -11.36 -7.75
#